data_AF-K6UJ34-F1
#
_entry.id   AF-K6UJ34-F1
#
_cell.length_a   1.000
_cell.length_b   1.000
_cell.length_c   1.000
_cell.angle_alpha   90.00
_cell.angle_beta   90.00
_cell.angle_gamma   90.00
#
_symmetry.space_group_name_H-M   'P 1'
#
loop_
_entity.id
_entity.type
_entity.pdbx_description
1 polymer ?
#
loop_
_entity_poly.entity_id
_entity_poly.type
_entity_poly.pdbx_seq_one_letter_code
_entity_poly.pdbx_strand_id
1 'polypeptide(L)'
;MLAHSSLPLFSFKENAAGTQGGKVKSENNAIASTPGESNSNVTALRKKYKLQYRPLEEEDPQLWVDAPLIKLKEFERKFPDIALWPRNVTTTPNVEVNHSNDPFNKQWYLLANQIIQSLSKYEGGHIFEKLVDAKKQNCPDYYDVIKNPMSFNCVKTKLKKGQYGLPTEFIKDVQLIFDNCSLYNTSGSLVAITGKNIEAYFNNQLIVTGYNNFVTKANTINERLQKVEDENVKWSAECEQVVKEEQPVEENKEQEPVVPVA
;
A
#
# COMPACT_ATOMS: atom_id res chain seq x y z
N MET A 1 -13.00 -5.25 27.17
CA MET A 1 -12.16 -4.06 27.25
C MET A 1 -10.71 -4.51 27.11
N LEU A 2 -10.12 -4.39 25.92
CA LEU A 2 -8.69 -4.61 25.68
C LEU A 2 -8.07 -3.25 25.32
N ALA A 3 -8.22 -2.30 26.23
CA ALA A 3 -7.60 -0.99 26.13
C ALA A 3 -6.48 -0.94 27.15
N HIS A 4 -5.27 -0.63 26.69
CA HIS A 4 -4.11 -0.17 27.48
C HIS A 4 -3.18 -1.21 28.15
N SER A 5 -2.83 -2.31 27.47
CA SER A 5 -1.42 -2.72 27.50
C SER A 5 -0.73 -2.04 26.33
N SER A 6 0.12 -1.05 26.63
CA SER A 6 0.78 -0.20 25.64
C SER A 6 1.77 -1.01 24.81
N LEU A 7 1.31 -1.60 23.70
CA LEU A 7 2.18 -2.09 22.66
C LEU A 7 2.91 -0.85 22.06
N PRO A 8 4.23 -0.73 22.18
CA PRO A 8 4.93 0.54 21.91
C PRO A 8 4.78 1.03 20.46
N LEU A 9 4.54 0.11 19.51
CA LEU A 9 4.47 0.42 18.08
C LEU A 9 3.18 -0.03 17.38
N PHE A 10 2.24 -0.63 18.10
CA PHE A 10 1.01 -1.19 17.54
C PHE A 10 -0.22 -0.68 18.27
N SER A 11 -1.30 -0.45 17.54
CA SER A 11 -2.58 -0.04 18.11
C SER A 11 -3.74 -0.64 17.30
N PHE A 12 -4.88 -0.85 17.95
CA PHE A 12 -6.10 -1.30 17.30
C PHE A 12 -7.04 -0.11 17.09
N LYS A 13 -7.35 0.19 15.83
CA LYS A 13 -8.34 1.20 15.46
C LYS A 13 -9.66 0.54 15.15
N GLU A 14 -10.74 1.00 15.79
CA GLU A 14 -12.10 0.54 15.49
C GLU A 14 -12.47 0.96 14.06
N ASN A 15 -12.98 0.01 13.26
CA ASN A 15 -13.49 0.35 11.94
C ASN A 15 -14.73 1.25 12.11
N ALA A 16 -14.74 2.39 11.42
CA ALA A 16 -15.95 3.20 11.32
C ALA A 16 -17.09 2.30 10.80
N ALA A 17 -18.21 2.27 11.51
CA ALA A 17 -19.39 1.51 11.10
C ALA A 17 -19.76 1.93 9.68
N GLY A 18 -19.63 1.01 8.72
CA GLY A 18 -20.02 1.26 7.34
C GLY A 18 -21.49 1.66 7.33
N THR A 19 -21.78 2.84 6.80
CA THR A 19 -23.14 3.26 6.45
C THR A 19 -23.77 2.14 5.63
N GLN A 20 -24.84 1.52 6.14
CA GLN A 20 -25.63 0.56 5.39
C GLN A 20 -26.20 1.24 4.14
N GLY A 21 -25.56 1.02 3.01
CA GLY A 21 -26.07 1.30 1.68
C GLY A 21 -26.15 0.00 0.91
N GLY A 22 -27.25 -0.73 1.06
CA GLY A 22 -27.47 -1.98 0.33
C GLY A 22 -28.69 -2.74 0.83
N LYS A 23 -29.88 -2.36 0.34
CA LYS A 23 -31.04 -3.25 0.34
C LYS A 23 -30.66 -4.52 -0.40
N VAL A 24 -30.42 -5.62 0.31
CA VAL A 24 -30.54 -6.96 -0.26
C VAL A 24 -31.76 -7.59 0.39
N LYS A 25 -32.73 -7.90 -0.47
CA LYS A 25 -33.99 -8.53 -0.12
C LYS A 25 -33.75 -9.85 0.59
N SER A 26 -34.61 -10.09 1.56
CA SER A 26 -34.93 -11.38 2.16
C SER A 26 -34.99 -12.50 1.12
N GLU A 27 -34.40 -13.64 1.44
CA GLU A 27 -35.06 -14.91 1.14
C GLU A 27 -34.70 -15.95 2.20
N ASN A 28 -35.73 -16.66 2.60
CA ASN A 28 -35.82 -17.53 3.75
C ASN A 28 -35.00 -18.80 3.54
N ASN A 29 -34.47 -19.35 4.63
CA ASN A 29 -34.71 -20.77 4.86
C ASN A 29 -34.78 -21.07 6.35
N ALA A 30 -35.99 -21.38 6.79
CA ALA A 30 -36.32 -21.86 8.11
C ALA A 30 -36.33 -23.39 8.07
N ILE A 31 -35.68 -24.04 9.04
CA ILE A 31 -36.07 -25.38 9.51
C ILE A 31 -35.99 -25.39 11.05
N ALA A 32 -37.19 -25.32 11.64
CA ALA A 32 -37.71 -25.90 12.89
C ALA A 32 -36.83 -26.95 13.63
N SER A 33 -36.87 -27.18 14.94
CA SER A 33 -37.64 -26.69 16.10
C SER A 33 -37.09 -27.38 17.36
N THR A 34 -36.98 -26.69 18.50
CA THR A 34 -37.65 -27.04 19.80
C THR A 34 -37.39 -25.96 20.87
N PRO A 35 -38.32 -25.75 21.83
CA PRO A 35 -38.35 -24.56 22.68
C PRO A 35 -37.82 -24.82 24.10
N GLY A 36 -37.02 -23.90 24.63
CA GLY A 36 -36.60 -23.98 26.03
C GLY A 36 -35.66 -22.84 26.43
N GLU A 37 -36.21 -21.97 27.27
CA GLU A 37 -35.51 -21.08 28.20
C GLU A 37 -34.85 -19.79 27.68
N SER A 38 -35.40 -18.72 28.24
CA SER A 38 -34.94 -17.35 28.26
C SER A 38 -33.44 -17.22 28.50
N ASN A 39 -32.72 -16.64 27.54
CA ASN A 39 -31.58 -15.79 27.88
C ASN A 39 -31.45 -14.66 26.87
N SER A 40 -31.41 -13.44 27.41
CA SER A 40 -31.21 -12.18 26.72
C SER A 40 -29.85 -12.16 26.01
N ASN A 41 -29.78 -12.70 24.79
CA ASN A 41 -28.62 -12.54 23.92
C ASN A 41 -28.75 -11.21 23.17
N VAL A 42 -28.23 -10.16 23.78
CA VAL A 42 -27.71 -9.02 23.02
C VAL A 42 -26.54 -9.56 22.22
N THR A 43 -26.77 -9.99 20.97
CA THR A 43 -25.70 -10.23 20.00
C THR A 43 -25.01 -8.90 19.71
N ALA A 44 -24.09 -8.52 20.59
CA ALA A 44 -23.19 -7.41 20.37
C ALA A 44 -22.37 -7.74 19.13
N LEU A 45 -22.66 -7.06 18.02
CA LEU A 45 -21.91 -7.17 16.78
C LEU A 45 -20.42 -7.03 17.11
N ARG A 46 -19.61 -8.06 16.88
CA ARG A 46 -18.18 -8.02 17.20
C ARG A 46 -17.56 -6.86 16.42
N LYS A 47 -17.11 -5.84 17.14
CA LYS A 47 -16.44 -4.68 16.56
C LYS A 47 -15.26 -5.16 15.72
N LYS A 48 -15.20 -4.75 14.46
CA LYS A 48 -14.07 -5.04 13.58
C LYS A 48 -12.99 -4.00 13.86
N TYR A 49 -11.79 -4.45 14.20
CA TYR A 49 -10.63 -3.59 14.40
C TYR A 49 -9.64 -3.76 13.25
N LYS A 50 -8.87 -2.73 12.97
CA LYS A 50 -7.67 -2.79 12.13
C LYS A 50 -6.43 -2.58 12.98
N LEU A 51 -5.39 -3.33 12.67
CA LEU A 51 -4.08 -3.11 13.24
C LEU A 51 -3.46 -1.88 12.56
N GLN A 52 -2.97 -0.95 13.37
CA GLN A 52 -2.16 0.18 12.94
C GLN A 52 -0.79 0.06 13.57
N TYR A 53 0.20 0.66 12.91
CA TYR A 53 1.54 0.76 13.45
C TYR A 53 2.10 2.16 13.28
N ARG A 54 3.10 2.46 14.09
CA ARG A 54 3.85 3.72 14.02
C ARG A 54 5.15 3.48 13.24
N PRO A 55 5.28 3.99 12.00
CA PRO A 55 6.41 3.66 11.14
C PRO A 55 7.63 4.57 11.38
N LEU A 56 7.39 5.76 11.92
CA LEU A 56 8.39 6.82 12.15
C LEU A 56 8.40 7.25 13.62
N GLU A 57 8.78 6.32 14.52
CA GLU A 57 8.73 6.56 15.97
C GLU A 57 9.52 7.79 16.42
N GLU A 58 10.72 7.99 15.88
CA GLU A 58 11.60 9.09 16.26
C GLU A 58 11.30 10.37 15.47
N GLU A 59 11.04 10.24 14.17
CA GLU A 59 10.91 11.38 13.26
C GLU A 59 9.51 11.97 13.20
N ASP A 60 8.48 11.15 13.42
CA ASP A 60 7.08 11.56 13.39
C ASP A 60 6.23 10.71 14.36
N PRO A 61 6.36 10.94 15.69
CA PRO A 61 5.79 10.07 16.72
C PRO A 61 4.26 9.99 16.71
N GLN A 62 3.60 10.92 16.01
CA GLN A 62 2.14 11.02 15.89
C GLN A 62 1.60 10.31 14.64
N LEU A 63 2.48 9.88 13.72
CA LEU A 63 2.08 9.23 12.50
C LEU A 63 1.65 7.78 12.76
N TRP A 64 0.35 7.53 12.59
CA TRP A 64 -0.23 6.19 12.60
C TRP A 64 -0.73 5.82 11.23
N VAL A 65 -0.28 4.67 10.73
CA VAL A 65 -0.68 4.13 9.42
C VAL A 65 -1.26 2.72 9.59
N ASP A 66 -2.09 2.30 8.62
CA ASP A 66 -2.64 0.95 8.61
C ASP A 66 -1.49 -0.07 8.42
N ALA A 67 -1.50 -1.15 9.20
CA ALA A 67 -0.44 -2.15 9.16
C ALA A 67 -0.54 -2.98 7.87
N PRO A 68 0.50 -3.00 7.00
CA PRO A 68 0.55 -3.91 5.87
C PRO A 68 0.79 -5.34 6.36
N LEU A 69 0.63 -6.33 5.46
CA LEU A 69 0.79 -7.75 5.77
C LEU A 69 2.11 -8.05 6.49
N ILE A 70 3.21 -7.41 6.08
CA ILE A 70 4.55 -7.52 6.70
C ILE A 70 4.49 -7.22 8.20
N LYS A 71 3.76 -6.17 8.59
CA LYS A 71 3.57 -5.77 10.00
C LYS A 71 2.56 -6.63 10.74
N LEU A 72 1.59 -7.24 10.04
CA LEU A 72 0.70 -8.24 10.63
C LEU A 72 1.48 -9.49 11.03
N LYS A 73 2.33 -10.00 10.14
CA LYS A 73 3.23 -11.14 10.44
C LYS A 73 4.14 -10.85 11.64
N GLU A 74 4.72 -9.65 11.68
CA GLU A 74 5.55 -9.24 12.83
C GLU A 74 4.73 -9.22 14.13
N PHE A 75 3.50 -8.72 14.08
CA PHE A 75 2.61 -8.69 15.24
C PHE A 75 2.26 -10.09 15.71
N GLU A 76 1.91 -11.01 14.80
CA GLU A 76 1.65 -12.41 15.09
C GLU A 76 2.85 -13.10 15.75
N ARG A 77 4.06 -12.84 15.23
CA ARG A 77 5.32 -13.36 15.78
C ARG A 77 5.62 -12.84 17.19
N LYS A 78 5.43 -11.53 17.43
CA LYS A 78 5.80 -10.88 18.71
C LYS A 78 4.73 -11.04 19.80
N PHE A 79 3.47 -11.21 19.42
CA PHE A 79 2.33 -11.23 20.34
C PHE A 79 1.34 -12.36 20.01
N PRO A 80 1.78 -13.64 20.01
CA PRO A 80 0.95 -14.78 19.59
C PRO A 80 -0.32 -14.94 20.42
N ASP A 81 -0.27 -14.65 21.72
CA ASP A 81 -1.42 -14.73 22.62
C ASP A 81 -2.51 -13.68 22.31
N ILE A 82 -2.12 -12.58 21.67
CA ILE A 82 -3.01 -11.46 21.32
C ILE A 82 -3.50 -11.59 19.88
N ALA A 83 -2.68 -12.15 18.98
CA ALA A 83 -2.95 -12.29 17.55
C ALA A 83 -3.95 -13.42 17.20
N LEU A 84 -5.11 -13.42 17.86
CA LEU A 84 -6.16 -14.43 17.68
C LEU A 84 -7.12 -14.04 16.55
N TRP A 85 -6.62 -14.11 15.31
CA TRP A 85 -7.43 -13.85 14.12
C TRP A 85 -8.36 -15.05 13.81
N PRO A 86 -9.62 -14.81 13.37
CA PRO A 86 -10.50 -15.90 12.92
C PRO A 86 -9.91 -16.56 11.67
N ARG A 87 -9.47 -17.83 11.77
CA ARG A 87 -8.84 -18.58 10.66
C ARG A 87 -9.80 -19.00 9.53
N ASN A 88 -11.09 -18.68 9.65
CA ASN A 88 -12.16 -19.23 8.79
C ASN A 88 -12.66 -18.26 7.69
N VAL A 89 -11.83 -17.33 7.22
CA VAL A 89 -12.20 -16.52 6.04
C VAL A 89 -11.19 -16.78 4.93
N THR A 90 -11.52 -17.73 4.06
CA THR A 90 -10.91 -17.86 2.74
C THR A 90 -11.17 -16.57 1.97
N THR A 91 -10.26 -15.59 2.05
CA THR A 91 -10.19 -14.51 1.06
C THR A 91 -8.77 -14.46 0.55
N THR A 92 -8.64 -14.90 -0.69
CA THR A 92 -7.44 -14.79 -1.52
C THR A 92 -6.85 -13.38 -1.51
N PRO A 93 -5.52 -13.26 -1.67
CA PRO A 93 -4.78 -12.02 -1.51
C PRO A 93 -4.82 -11.21 -2.81
N ASN A 94 -5.74 -10.24 -2.90
CA ASN A 94 -5.53 -9.07 -3.75
C ASN A 94 -6.46 -7.94 -3.33
N VAL A 95 -6.40 -7.52 -2.06
CA VAL A 95 -6.85 -6.18 -1.74
C VAL A 95 -5.71 -5.29 -2.19
N GLU A 96 -5.81 -4.75 -3.41
CA GLU A 96 -5.07 -3.55 -3.78
C GLU A 96 -5.28 -2.58 -2.63
N VAL A 97 -4.26 -2.41 -1.79
CA VAL A 97 -4.37 -1.59 -0.59
C VAL A 97 -4.65 -0.20 -1.13
N ASN A 98 -5.90 0.25 -1.00
CA ASN A 98 -6.27 1.56 -1.50
C ASN A 98 -5.64 2.60 -0.57
N HIS A 99 -4.38 2.90 -0.87
CA HIS A 99 -3.49 3.79 -0.17
C HIS A 99 -4.04 5.23 -0.14
N SER A 100 -5.08 5.54 -0.93
CA SER A 100 -5.70 6.87 -1.00
C SER A 100 -6.34 7.33 0.32
N ASN A 101 -6.72 6.39 1.19
CA ASN A 101 -7.41 6.71 2.46
C ASN A 101 -6.47 6.82 3.66
N ASP A 102 -5.17 6.55 3.48
CA ASP A 102 -4.18 6.72 4.55
C ASP A 102 -3.94 8.22 4.82
N PRO A 103 -4.01 8.69 6.08
CA PRO A 103 -3.70 10.08 6.44
C PRO A 103 -2.34 10.57 5.91
N PHE A 104 -1.31 9.71 5.90
CA PHE A 104 0.01 10.01 5.34
C PHE A 104 -0.10 10.34 3.85
N ASN A 105 -0.80 9.48 3.10
CA ASN A 105 -0.91 9.63 1.66
C ASN A 105 -1.75 10.83 1.26
N LYS A 106 -2.84 11.07 1.99
CA LYS A 106 -3.71 12.22 1.75
C LYS A 106 -2.94 13.54 1.77
N GLN A 107 -1.96 13.70 2.67
CA GLN A 107 -1.19 14.94 2.79
C GLN A 107 -0.35 15.21 1.54
N TRP A 108 0.48 14.25 1.11
CA TRP A 108 1.32 14.47 -0.06
C TRP A 108 0.51 14.49 -1.36
N TYR A 109 -0.63 13.79 -1.46
CA TYR A 109 -1.54 13.91 -2.60
C TYR A 109 -2.08 15.34 -2.78
N LEU A 110 -2.38 16.05 -1.68
CA LEU A 110 -2.81 17.44 -1.74
C LEU A 110 -1.71 18.34 -2.28
N LEU A 111 -0.48 18.17 -1.80
CA LEU A 111 0.68 18.93 -2.29
C LEU A 111 1.00 18.60 -3.75
N ALA A 112 0.95 17.33 -4.16
CA ALA A 112 1.13 16.93 -5.55
C ALA A 112 0.09 17.60 -6.47
N ASN A 113 -1.18 17.63 -6.04
CA ASN A 113 -2.24 18.33 -6.76
C ASN A 113 -2.01 19.85 -6.84
N GLN A 114 -1.48 20.48 -5.78
CA GLN A 114 -1.13 21.89 -5.79
C GLN A 114 0.02 22.17 -6.76
N ILE A 115 1.08 21.36 -6.72
CA ILE A 115 2.26 21.50 -7.58
C ILE A 115 1.86 21.33 -9.05
N ILE A 116 1.17 20.25 -9.42
CA ILE A 116 0.80 20.03 -10.83
C ILE A 116 -0.11 21.14 -11.38
N GLN A 117 -0.95 21.73 -10.52
CA GLN A 117 -1.76 22.89 -10.89
C GLN A 117 -0.92 24.16 -11.07
N SER A 118 0.14 24.37 -10.27
CA SER A 118 1.03 25.51 -10.46
C SER A 118 1.86 25.37 -11.74
N LEU A 119 2.31 24.16 -12.08
CA LEU A 119 3.01 23.88 -13.35
C LEU A 119 2.13 24.20 -14.57
N SER A 120 0.86 23.80 -14.56
CA SER A 120 -0.08 24.12 -15.63
C SER A 120 -0.32 25.63 -15.81
N LYS A 121 -0.21 26.42 -14.74
CA LYS A 121 -0.40 27.87 -14.77
C LYS A 121 0.89 28.64 -15.07
N TYR A 122 2.05 27.98 -14.96
CA TYR A 122 3.34 28.57 -15.27
C TYR A 122 3.41 28.96 -16.76
N GLU A 123 4.22 29.98 -17.08
CA GLU A 123 4.39 30.45 -18.45
C GLU A 123 4.89 29.33 -19.37
N GLY A 124 4.15 29.06 -20.45
CA GLY A 124 4.43 27.93 -21.35
C GLY A 124 3.94 26.56 -20.84
N GLY A 125 3.36 26.46 -19.65
CA GLY A 125 2.82 25.22 -19.09
C GLY A 125 1.71 24.57 -19.95
N HIS A 126 0.97 25.38 -20.70
CA HIS A 126 -0.07 24.90 -21.61
C HIS A 126 0.45 23.96 -22.71
N ILE A 127 1.73 24.02 -23.07
CA ILE A 127 2.38 23.14 -24.05
C ILE A 127 2.36 21.67 -23.57
N PHE A 128 2.50 21.44 -22.26
CA PHE A 128 2.61 20.12 -21.64
C PHE A 128 1.28 19.61 -21.04
N GLU A 129 0.20 20.37 -21.24
CA GLU A 129 -1.09 20.10 -20.61
C GLU A 129 -1.72 18.80 -21.16
N LYS A 130 -1.69 18.62 -22.47
CA LYS A 130 -2.24 17.44 -23.18
C LYS A 130 -1.11 16.64 -23.82
N LEU A 131 -1.38 15.36 -24.06
CA LEU A 131 -0.49 14.53 -24.88
C LEU A 131 -0.30 15.16 -26.26
N VAL A 132 0.90 14.99 -26.83
CA VAL A 132 1.26 15.45 -28.18
C VAL A 132 0.33 14.78 -29.19
N ASP A 133 -0.28 15.57 -30.07
CA ASP A 133 -1.08 15.05 -31.19
C ASP A 133 -0.21 15.07 -32.45
N ALA A 134 0.41 13.91 -32.74
CA ALA A 134 1.38 13.75 -33.83
C ALA A 134 0.92 14.32 -35.19
N LYS A 135 -0.38 14.16 -35.50
CA LYS A 135 -0.95 14.66 -36.75
C LYS A 135 -1.16 16.16 -36.72
N LYS A 136 -1.79 16.68 -35.65
CA LYS A 136 -2.11 18.12 -35.57
C LYS A 136 -0.87 18.99 -35.37
N GLN A 137 0.18 18.45 -34.75
CA GLN A 137 1.42 19.15 -34.48
C GLN A 137 2.52 18.85 -35.51
N ASN A 138 2.18 18.11 -36.57
CA ASN A 138 3.09 17.77 -37.67
C ASN A 138 4.39 17.10 -37.22
N CYS A 139 4.29 16.18 -36.25
CA CYS A 139 5.39 15.39 -35.70
C CYS A 139 5.09 13.89 -35.87
N PRO A 140 5.15 13.36 -37.12
CA PRO A 140 4.69 12.01 -37.44
C PRO A 140 5.51 10.90 -36.76
N ASP A 141 6.78 11.16 -36.45
CA ASP A 141 7.73 10.24 -35.82
C ASP A 141 7.72 10.30 -34.28
N TYR A 142 6.85 11.14 -33.68
CA TYR A 142 6.89 11.40 -32.24
C TYR A 142 6.79 10.12 -31.39
N TYR A 143 5.86 9.23 -31.72
CA TYR A 143 5.66 7.98 -30.97
C TYR A 143 6.66 6.88 -31.35
N ASP A 144 7.43 7.06 -32.42
CA ASP A 144 8.57 6.20 -32.73
C ASP A 144 9.77 6.55 -31.85
N VAL A 145 9.91 7.82 -31.47
CA VAL A 145 10.96 8.29 -30.55
C VAL A 145 10.52 8.13 -29.08
N ILE A 146 9.33 8.64 -28.74
CA ILE A 146 8.82 8.70 -27.36
C ILE A 146 8.00 7.46 -27.02
N LYS A 147 8.59 6.60 -26.17
CA LYS A 147 8.01 5.31 -25.78
C LYS A 147 6.95 5.38 -24.70
N ASN A 148 7.09 6.34 -23.78
CA ASN A 148 6.17 6.52 -22.66
C ASN A 148 5.64 7.96 -22.64
N PRO A 149 4.64 8.29 -23.47
CA PRO A 149 4.05 9.62 -23.50
C PRO A 149 3.43 9.99 -22.15
N MET A 150 3.65 11.22 -21.70
CA MET A 150 3.11 11.73 -20.44
C MET A 150 2.72 13.21 -20.59
N SER A 151 1.73 13.67 -19.82
CA SER A 151 1.30 15.07 -19.79
C SER A 151 0.75 15.45 -18.41
N PHE A 152 0.57 16.76 -18.16
CA PHE A 152 0.00 17.22 -16.89
C PHE A 152 -1.41 16.66 -16.66
N ASN A 153 -2.24 16.53 -17.70
CA ASN A 153 -3.56 15.89 -17.57
C ASN A 153 -3.50 14.40 -17.24
N CYS A 154 -2.51 13.67 -17.74
CA CYS A 154 -2.28 12.28 -17.35
C CYS A 154 -1.96 12.20 -15.85
N VAL A 155 -1.02 13.03 -15.37
CA VAL A 155 -0.65 13.11 -13.94
C VAL A 155 -1.84 13.50 -13.06
N LYS A 156 -2.59 14.54 -13.45
CA LYS A 156 -3.83 14.96 -12.75
C LYS A 156 -4.85 13.83 -12.69
N THR A 157 -5.01 13.06 -13.77
CA THR A 157 -5.92 11.91 -13.81
C THR A 157 -5.46 10.81 -12.86
N LYS A 158 -4.16 10.48 -12.86
CA LYS A 158 -3.57 9.49 -11.94
C LYS A 158 -3.75 9.91 -10.48
N LEU A 159 -3.53 11.19 -10.15
CA LEU A 159 -3.80 11.76 -8.82
C LEU A 159 -5.28 11.63 -8.43
N LYS A 160 -6.21 11.99 -9.32
CA LYS A 160 -7.67 11.87 -9.06
C LYS A 160 -8.11 10.43 -8.84
N LYS A 161 -7.48 9.48 -9.53
CA LYS A 161 -7.78 8.05 -9.42
C LYS A 161 -7.03 7.34 -8.28
N GLY A 162 -6.16 8.04 -7.54
CA GLY A 162 -5.39 7.43 -6.45
C GLY A 162 -4.35 6.41 -6.95
N GLN A 163 -3.81 6.59 -8.15
CA GLN A 163 -2.95 5.59 -8.83
C GLN A 163 -1.47 5.67 -8.46
N TYR A 164 -1.09 6.56 -7.54
CA TYR A 164 0.28 6.65 -7.03
C TYR A 164 0.32 6.02 -5.63
N GLY A 165 1.10 4.95 -5.48
CA GLY A 165 1.36 4.31 -4.20
C GLY A 165 2.44 5.06 -3.41
N LEU A 166 3.39 5.68 -4.10
CA LEU A 166 4.50 6.42 -3.48
C LEU A 166 4.64 7.84 -4.04
N PRO A 167 5.09 8.81 -3.20
CA PRO A 167 5.33 10.18 -3.67
C PRO A 167 6.40 10.27 -4.76
N THR A 168 7.35 9.33 -4.79
CA THR A 168 8.38 9.25 -5.84
C THR A 168 7.81 8.93 -7.22
N GLU A 169 6.69 8.23 -7.31
CA GLU A 169 6.05 7.90 -8.60
C GLU A 169 5.43 9.12 -9.26
N PHE A 170 4.87 10.04 -8.46
CA PHE A 170 4.41 11.34 -8.95
C PHE A 170 5.57 12.15 -9.55
N ILE A 171 6.70 12.22 -8.84
CA ILE A 171 7.90 12.93 -9.32
C ILE A 171 8.39 12.32 -10.63
N LYS A 172 8.47 10.98 -10.70
CA LYS A 172 8.92 10.25 -11.90
C LYS A 172 8.07 10.58 -13.12
N ASP A 173 6.74 10.59 -12.99
CA ASP A 173 5.87 10.92 -14.11
C ASP A 173 6.00 12.39 -14.56
N VAL A 174 6.14 13.33 -13.61
CA VAL A 174 6.33 14.74 -13.96
C VAL A 174 7.68 14.94 -14.64
N GLN A 175 8.74 14.29 -14.13
CA GLN A 175 10.07 14.33 -14.72
C GLN A 175 10.08 13.72 -16.14
N LEU A 176 9.35 12.63 -16.36
CA LEU A 176 9.20 11.99 -17.67
C LEU A 176 8.64 12.95 -18.74
N ILE A 177 7.80 13.91 -18.38
CA ILE A 177 7.31 14.94 -19.30
C ILE A 177 8.49 15.78 -19.84
N PHE A 178 9.40 16.19 -18.97
CA PHE A 178 10.56 17.01 -19.32
C PHE A 178 11.67 16.20 -20.00
N ASP A 179 11.84 14.93 -19.62
CA ASP A 179 12.75 14.00 -20.26
C ASP A 179 12.32 13.75 -21.71
N ASN A 180 11.03 13.44 -21.93
CA ASN A 180 10.46 13.28 -23.27
C ASN A 180 10.59 14.56 -24.10
N CYS A 181 10.36 15.72 -23.48
CA CYS A 181 10.55 17.01 -24.13
C CYS A 181 11.99 17.20 -24.62
N SER A 182 12.96 16.94 -23.75
CA SER A 182 14.39 17.08 -24.04
C SER A 182 14.89 16.04 -25.06
N LEU A 183 14.29 14.85 -25.07
CA LEU A 183 14.63 13.78 -26.00
C LEU A 183 14.15 14.08 -27.42
N TYR A 184 12.93 14.61 -27.58
CA TYR A 184 12.34 14.83 -28.90
C TYR A 184 12.73 16.19 -29.51
N ASN A 185 12.83 17.25 -28.70
CA ASN A 185 13.04 18.60 -29.21
C ASN A 185 14.53 18.96 -29.23
N THR A 186 14.99 19.58 -30.33
CA THR A 186 16.36 20.07 -30.46
C THR A 186 16.70 21.05 -29.33
N SER A 187 17.88 20.88 -28.73
CA SER A 187 18.43 21.81 -27.74
C SER A 187 18.44 23.25 -28.27
N GLY A 188 17.95 24.19 -27.45
CA GLY A 188 17.83 25.60 -27.83
C GLY A 188 16.55 25.97 -28.58
N SER A 189 15.71 24.99 -28.97
CA SER A 189 14.35 25.29 -29.42
C SER A 189 13.52 25.90 -28.28
N LEU A 190 12.52 26.72 -28.63
CA LEU A 190 11.66 27.37 -27.65
C LEU A 190 11.01 26.34 -26.70
N VAL A 191 10.51 25.22 -27.24
CA VAL A 191 9.88 24.16 -26.45
C VAL A 191 10.85 23.51 -25.48
N ALA A 192 12.09 23.23 -25.90
CA ALA A 192 13.12 22.67 -25.03
C ALA A 192 13.50 23.65 -23.90
N ILE A 193 13.67 24.93 -24.22
CA ILE A 193 13.98 25.98 -23.22
C ILE A 193 12.84 26.13 -22.22
N THR A 194 11.60 26.23 -22.70
CA THR A 194 10.41 26.28 -21.84
C THR A 194 10.31 25.04 -20.95
N GLY A 195 10.56 23.85 -21.49
CA GLY A 195 10.61 22.60 -20.72
C GLY A 195 11.60 22.67 -19.56
N LYS A 196 12.83 23.12 -19.81
CA LYS A 196 13.86 23.29 -18.77
C LYS A 196 13.49 24.33 -17.71
N ASN A 197 12.85 25.43 -18.10
CA ASN A 197 12.40 26.45 -17.14
C ASN A 197 11.33 25.90 -16.19
N ILE A 198 10.35 25.15 -16.71
CA ILE A 198 9.28 24.55 -15.89
C ILE A 198 9.84 23.42 -15.04
N GLU A 199 10.77 22.61 -15.54
CA GLU A 199 11.48 21.57 -14.79
C GLU A 199 12.22 22.17 -13.57
N ALA A 200 12.96 23.27 -13.77
CA ALA A 200 13.61 23.99 -12.67
C ALA A 200 12.59 24.54 -11.66
N TYR A 201 11.49 25.11 -12.14
CA TYR A 201 10.39 25.55 -11.28
C TYR A 201 9.78 24.40 -10.48
N PHE A 202 9.54 23.25 -11.10
CA PHE A 202 9.05 22.03 -10.45
C PHE A 202 9.99 21.57 -9.33
N ASN A 203 11.29 21.48 -9.60
CA ASN A 203 12.29 21.10 -8.59
C ASN A 203 12.28 22.08 -7.39
N ASN A 204 12.14 23.37 -7.64
CA ASN A 204 12.00 24.37 -6.58
C ASN A 204 10.68 24.19 -5.79
N GLN A 205 9.57 23.87 -6.46
CA GLN A 205 8.30 23.59 -5.78
C GLN A 205 8.41 22.37 -4.86
N LEU A 206 9.15 21.33 -5.24
CA LEU A 206 9.35 20.15 -4.38
C LEU A 206 10.04 20.49 -3.05
N ILE A 207 10.93 21.50 -3.06
CA ILE A 207 11.63 22.00 -1.87
C ILE A 207 10.70 22.93 -1.07
N VAL A 208 10.15 23.96 -1.72
CA VAL A 208 9.37 25.02 -1.05
C VAL A 208 8.10 24.49 -0.39
N THR A 209 7.43 23.52 -1.04
CA THR A 209 6.23 22.90 -0.46
C THR A 209 6.54 21.86 0.61
N GLY A 210 7.81 21.48 0.78
CA GLY A 210 8.23 20.38 1.65
C GLY A 210 7.88 18.99 1.09
N TYR A 211 7.54 18.87 -0.20
CA TYR A 211 7.21 17.58 -0.81
C TYR A 211 8.33 16.54 -0.67
N ASN A 212 9.59 16.98 -0.77
CA ASN A 212 10.76 16.10 -0.59
C ASN A 212 10.80 15.44 0.80
N ASN A 213 10.21 16.04 1.83
CA ASN A 213 10.13 15.41 3.15
C ASN A 213 9.26 14.15 3.12
N PHE A 214 8.19 14.13 2.33
CA PHE A 214 7.35 12.94 2.15
C PHE A 214 8.09 11.83 1.40
N VAL A 215 8.94 12.19 0.44
CA VAL A 215 9.81 11.24 -0.27
C VAL A 215 10.78 10.58 0.70
N THR A 216 11.50 11.37 1.51
CA THR A 216 12.42 10.84 2.52
C THR A 216 11.68 9.93 3.51
N LYS A 217 10.55 10.39 4.05
CA LYS A 217 9.71 9.60 4.96
C LYS A 217 9.30 8.28 4.31
N ALA A 218 8.76 8.29 3.09
CA ALA A 218 8.32 7.08 2.40
C ALA A 218 9.48 6.08 2.18
N ASN A 219 10.67 6.56 1.81
CA ASN A 219 11.84 5.71 1.65
C ASN A 219 12.26 5.07 2.98
N THR A 220 12.32 5.86 4.06
CA THR A 220 12.63 5.34 5.41
C THR A 220 11.62 4.28 5.86
N ILE A 221 10.32 4.51 5.60
CA ILE A 221 9.27 3.52 5.91
C ILE A 221 9.51 2.22 5.13
N ASN A 222 9.78 2.31 3.83
CA ASN A 222 10.03 1.14 2.99
C ASN A 222 11.28 0.37 3.42
N GLU A 223 12.38 1.06 3.76
CA GLU A 223 13.60 0.44 4.29
C GLU A 223 13.34 -0.29 5.61
N ARG A 224 12.55 0.30 6.51
CA ARG A 224 12.15 -0.34 7.77
C ARG A 224 11.26 -1.56 7.53
N LEU A 225 10.31 -1.47 6.60
CA LEU A 225 9.46 -2.60 6.22
C LEU A 225 10.28 -3.75 5.61
N GLN A 226 11.30 -3.46 4.81
CA GLN A 226 12.17 -4.49 4.26
C GLN A 226 12.91 -5.25 5.37
N LYS A 227 13.48 -4.53 6.35
CA LYS A 227 14.13 -5.16 7.52
C LYS A 227 13.18 -6.08 8.29
N VAL A 228 11.93 -5.65 8.48
CA VAL A 228 10.91 -6.47 9.14
C VAL A 228 10.58 -7.72 8.32
N GLU A 229 10.48 -7.62 7.00
CA GLU A 229 10.24 -8.80 6.17
C GLU A 229 11.42 -9.77 6.23
N ASP A 230 12.66 -9.27 6.21
CA ASP A 230 13.86 -10.10 6.36
C ASP A 230 13.86 -10.85 7.71
N GLU A 231 13.47 -10.18 8.79
CA GLU A 231 13.27 -10.82 10.11
C GLU A 231 12.16 -11.87 10.10
N ASN A 232 11.03 -11.59 9.45
CA ASN A 232 9.91 -12.52 9.35
C ASN A 232 10.29 -13.79 8.56
N VAL A 233 11.02 -13.62 7.45
CA VAL A 233 11.54 -14.73 6.64
C VAL A 233 12.51 -15.57 7.47
N LYS A 234 13.45 -14.92 8.15
CA LYS A 234 14.42 -15.60 9.03
C LYS A 234 13.72 -16.44 10.11
N TRP A 235 12.79 -15.84 10.83
CA TRP A 235 12.03 -16.54 11.87
C TRP A 235 11.23 -17.72 11.32
N SER A 236 10.61 -17.56 10.15
CA SER A 236 9.83 -18.64 9.52
C SER A 236 10.73 -19.84 9.20
N ALA A 237 11.93 -19.59 8.67
CA ALA A 237 12.92 -20.63 8.39
C ALA A 237 13.42 -21.34 9.66
N GLU A 238 13.65 -20.61 10.75
CA GLU A 238 14.04 -21.17 12.05
C GLU A 238 12.95 -22.09 12.62
N CYS A 239 11.68 -21.68 12.56
CA CYS A 239 10.56 -22.52 12.98
C CYS A 239 10.44 -23.81 12.16
N GLU A 240 10.65 -23.75 10.84
CA GLU A 240 10.65 -24.93 9.98
C GLU A 240 11.78 -25.92 10.31
N GLN A 241 12.95 -25.42 10.75
CA GLN A 241 14.05 -26.27 11.19
C GLN A 241 13.74 -26.98 12.51
N VAL A 242 13.20 -26.26 13.50
CA VAL A 242 12.80 -26.84 14.79
C VAL A 242 11.76 -27.95 14.58
N VAL A 243 10.75 -27.74 13.72
CA VAL A 243 9.73 -28.77 13.42
C VAL A 243 10.34 -30.01 12.76
N LYS A 244 11.38 -29.87 11.94
CA LYS A 244 12.08 -31.01 11.32
C LYS A 244 12.97 -31.77 12.31
N GLU A 245 13.54 -31.09 13.29
CA GLU A 245 14.36 -31.70 14.34
C GLU A 245 13.52 -32.39 15.42
N GLU A 246 12.29 -31.94 15.66
CA GLU A 246 11.36 -32.53 16.64
C GLU A 246 10.54 -33.73 16.11
N GLN A 247 10.61 -34.06 14.81
CA GLN A 247 9.99 -35.29 14.29
C GLN A 247 10.81 -36.52 14.71
N PRO A 248 10.28 -37.45 15.54
CA PRO A 248 11.03 -38.62 15.98
C PRO A 248 11.32 -39.54 14.79
N VAL A 249 12.57 -40.01 14.69
CA VAL A 249 12.92 -41.17 13.87
C VAL A 249 12.11 -42.36 14.40
N GLU A 250 11.11 -42.82 13.64
CA GLU A 250 10.40 -44.06 13.97
C GLU A 250 11.41 -45.22 13.98
N GLU A 251 11.62 -45.76 15.17
CA GLU A 251 12.47 -46.90 15.46
C GLU A 251 11.88 -48.14 14.76
N ASN A 252 12.55 -48.63 13.72
CA ASN A 252 12.23 -49.89 13.05
C ASN A 252 12.22 -51.03 14.07
N LYS A 253 11.03 -51.47 14.49
CA LYS A 253 10.86 -52.74 15.19
C LYS A 253 11.02 -53.88 14.17
N GLU A 254 12.25 -54.35 14.04
CA GLU A 254 12.55 -55.62 13.36
C GLU A 254 11.81 -56.78 14.07
N GLN A 255 11.21 -57.61 13.23
CA GLN A 255 10.27 -58.69 13.55
C GLN A 255 10.93 -59.80 14.36
N GLU A 256 10.26 -60.27 15.42
CA GLU A 256 10.61 -61.52 16.10
C GLU A 256 10.51 -62.72 15.14
N PRO A 257 11.44 -63.70 15.24
CA PRO A 257 11.44 -64.86 14.36
C PRO A 257 10.37 -65.86 14.79
N VAL A 258 9.42 -66.15 13.88
CA VAL A 258 8.44 -67.21 14.06
C VAL A 258 9.14 -68.57 13.95
N VAL A 259 9.19 -69.30 15.06
CA VAL A 259 9.70 -70.68 15.14
C VAL A 259 8.63 -71.63 14.56
N PRO A 260 8.95 -72.56 13.65
CA PRO A 260 7.97 -73.53 13.16
C PRO A 260 7.78 -74.66 14.19
N VAL A 261 6.52 -74.92 14.53
CA VAL A 261 6.10 -76.12 15.30
C VAL A 261 5.94 -77.30 14.33
N ALA A 262 6.40 -78.46 14.82
CA ALA A 262 6.57 -79.78 14.20
C ALA A 262 5.54 -80.23 13.15
#